data_AF-A0A6A4C6G8-F1
#
_entry.id   AF-A0A6A4C6G8-F1
#
_cell.length_a   1.000
_cell.length_b   1.000
_cell.length_c   1.000
_cell.angle_alpha   90.00
_cell.angle_beta   90.00
_cell.angle_gamma   90.00
#
_symmetry.space_group_name_H-M   'P 1'
#
loop_
_entity.id
_entity.type
_entity.pdbx_description
1 polymer ?
#
loop_
_entity_poly.entity_id
_entity_poly.type
_entity_poly.pdbx_seq_one_letter_code
_entity_poly.pdbx_strand_id
1 'polypeptide(L)'
;MRQDFLVLLVLVVVALAGRVDAGFTFTSPHAAFGISSVSAERHGAPIKRFLRGEGTLTDSLAATKSTLNDEERDVAQVAKVAASAMKAKAKINIMLVRGFSPAKALSKLSVTSLKDKNFNNFARYYAKYLAKYPEKASSLPATAEDVVVLPKLTEWLGQRLRPSQVKEALKDIGSTNVNKYLQLYRKDSDDVLALPKLTEWAQQKRPPSQVNILLKDLEIADVSKYMAKYMEAGAATTAIEKWTSNKLLPKEVAQKLKSAEVSDVSKYMGQYMESGGANVAFHNWLDNKLLPQHIALKLKNAEVPDISKYMGQYMDAGGAAIALEKWIGLPRPG
;
A
#
# COMPACT_ATOMS: atom_id res chain seq x y z
N MET A 1 -12.74 2.78 50.20
CA MET A 1 -12.03 4.07 50.12
C MET A 1 -11.40 4.12 48.73
N ARG A 2 -12.00 4.96 47.84
CA ARG A 2 -11.51 5.46 46.53
C ARG A 2 -10.98 4.41 45.54
N GLN A 3 -11.71 3.97 44.50
CA GLN A 3 -12.38 4.73 43.44
C GLN A 3 -11.45 5.81 42.90
N ASP A 4 -10.75 5.52 41.78
CA ASP A 4 -10.21 6.44 40.77
C ASP A 4 -9.11 5.73 39.96
N PHE A 5 -9.45 5.04 38.87
CA PHE A 5 -8.55 4.77 37.73
C PHE A 5 -9.35 4.30 36.51
N LEU A 6 -10.49 4.93 36.27
CA LEU A 6 -11.40 4.59 35.16
C LEU A 6 -11.93 5.86 34.49
N VAL A 7 -11.07 6.84 34.22
CA VAL A 7 -11.32 7.96 33.29
C VAL A 7 -10.00 8.41 32.68
N LEU A 8 -9.53 7.71 31.65
CA LEU A 8 -8.54 8.25 30.70
C LEU A 8 -8.59 7.47 29.37
N LEU A 9 -9.82 7.33 28.87
CA LEU A 9 -10.10 6.99 27.49
C LEU A 9 -11.08 8.06 27.02
N VAL A 10 -10.81 8.69 25.87
CA VAL A 10 -11.53 9.84 25.26
C VAL A 10 -10.92 11.21 25.62
N LEU A 11 -9.93 11.65 24.83
CA LEU A 11 -9.76 13.02 24.30
C LEU A 11 -8.33 13.23 23.78
N VAL A 12 -8.03 12.84 22.52
CA VAL A 12 -7.12 13.57 21.62
C VAL A 12 -7.53 13.25 20.18
N VAL A 13 -8.64 13.83 19.74
CA VAL A 13 -8.85 14.21 18.34
C VAL A 13 -9.19 15.70 18.41
N VAL A 14 -8.65 16.47 17.47
CA VAL A 14 -8.77 17.94 17.30
C VAL A 14 -7.67 18.77 17.98
N ALA A 15 -6.62 19.08 17.21
CA ALA A 15 -6.05 20.43 17.09
C ALA A 15 -4.82 20.40 16.17
N LEU A 16 -5.00 20.74 14.88
CA LEU A 16 -3.96 21.37 14.05
C LEU A 16 -4.61 21.90 12.77
N ALA A 17 -5.36 23.00 12.95
CA ALA A 17 -5.76 23.89 11.88
C ALA A 17 -5.66 25.33 12.40
N GLY A 18 -4.78 26.12 11.77
CA GLY A 18 -4.66 27.57 11.92
C GLY A 18 -3.20 28.02 11.91
N ARG A 19 -2.64 28.45 10.76
CA ARG A 19 -2.62 29.83 10.20
C ARG A 19 -1.42 30.64 10.76
N VAL A 20 -0.61 31.42 10.02
CA VAL A 20 -0.69 32.06 8.69
C VAL A 20 0.73 32.50 8.21
N ASP A 21 0.84 32.72 6.89
CA ASP A 21 1.58 33.78 6.16
C ASP A 21 3.12 33.92 6.16
N ALA A 22 3.69 33.64 4.98
CA ALA A 22 4.44 34.55 4.09
C ALA A 22 4.94 33.70 2.90
N GLY A 23 4.90 34.03 1.61
CA GLY A 23 4.58 35.20 0.81
C GLY A 23 5.30 34.97 -0.54
N PHE A 24 4.69 35.41 -1.67
CA PHE A 24 5.33 35.59 -3.00
C PHE A 24 5.84 34.32 -3.75
N THR A 25 5.76 34.14 -5.07
CA THR A 25 5.08 34.76 -6.22
C THR A 25 5.14 33.74 -7.36
N PHE A 26 4.13 33.80 -8.22
CA PHE A 26 3.96 33.02 -9.43
C PHE A 26 4.87 33.54 -10.57
N THR A 27 5.64 32.66 -11.22
CA THR A 27 6.14 32.92 -12.58
C THR A 27 5.99 31.67 -13.44
N SER A 28 4.98 31.72 -14.30
CA SER A 28 4.86 30.90 -15.51
C SER A 28 5.50 31.68 -16.67
N PRO A 29 6.28 31.08 -17.56
CA PRO A 29 6.48 31.63 -18.89
C PRO A 29 5.34 31.14 -19.80
N HIS A 30 4.62 32.08 -20.41
CA HIS A 30 3.73 31.82 -21.53
C HIS A 30 4.52 31.67 -22.84
N ALA A 31 4.10 30.67 -23.59
CA ALA A 31 4.06 30.48 -25.04
C ALA A 31 4.78 31.47 -25.99
N ALA A 32 5.38 30.89 -27.02
CA ALA A 32 5.50 31.52 -28.34
C ALA A 32 5.04 30.52 -29.42
N PHE A 33 3.80 30.65 -29.88
CA PHE A 33 3.47 30.47 -31.30
C PHE A 33 2.31 31.40 -31.62
N GLY A 34 2.62 32.40 -32.44
CA GLY A 34 1.78 33.55 -32.73
C GLY A 34 0.58 33.20 -33.60
N ILE A 35 -0.53 33.86 -33.30
CA ILE A 35 -1.64 34.07 -34.22
C ILE A 35 -1.83 35.58 -34.27
N SER A 36 -1.64 36.19 -35.43
CA SER A 36 -2.03 37.56 -35.71
C SER A 36 -3.33 37.56 -36.50
N SER A 37 -4.37 38.15 -35.90
CA SER A 37 -5.65 38.61 -36.47
C SER A 37 -5.45 39.88 -37.33
N VAL A 38 -6.22 40.18 -38.40
CA VAL A 38 -7.48 41.00 -38.48
C VAL A 38 -7.64 41.36 -40.00
N SER A 39 -8.71 41.00 -40.73
CA SER A 39 -10.04 41.66 -40.99
C SER A 39 -10.20 42.46 -42.32
N ALA A 40 -11.34 42.19 -43.00
CA ALA A 40 -12.17 42.97 -43.96
C ALA A 40 -11.60 43.32 -45.37
N GLU A 41 -12.27 43.10 -46.51
CA GLU A 41 -13.53 43.72 -46.99
C GLU A 41 -14.07 43.08 -48.32
N ARG A 42 -15.41 43.11 -48.51
CA ARG A 42 -16.24 43.28 -49.77
C ARG A 42 -16.13 42.23 -50.91
N HIS A 43 -17.16 41.81 -51.67
CA HIS A 43 -18.49 42.30 -52.09
C HIS A 43 -19.34 41.10 -52.63
N GLY A 44 -20.69 41.21 -52.60
CA GLY A 44 -21.55 40.64 -53.67
C GLY A 44 -22.60 39.56 -53.29
N ALA A 45 -23.84 39.99 -53.04
CA ALA A 45 -25.07 39.16 -53.01
C ALA A 45 -25.45 38.67 -54.45
N PRO A 46 -26.46 37.78 -54.71
CA PRO A 46 -27.75 37.72 -54.02
C PRO A 46 -28.41 36.34 -53.79
N ILE A 47 -29.42 36.41 -52.94
CA ILE A 47 -30.46 35.43 -52.57
C ILE A 47 -31.24 34.95 -53.81
N LYS A 48 -31.55 33.64 -53.90
CA LYS A 48 -32.67 33.12 -54.70
C LYS A 48 -33.56 32.18 -53.89
N ARG A 49 -34.83 32.60 -53.74
CA ARG A 49 -36.01 31.77 -53.48
C ARG A 49 -36.12 30.65 -54.50
N PHE A 50 -36.49 29.44 -54.07
CA PHE A 50 -37.45 28.63 -54.81
C PHE A 50 -38.45 27.98 -53.83
N LEU A 51 -39.72 28.26 -54.11
CA LEU A 51 -40.91 27.69 -53.50
C LEU A 51 -41.20 26.31 -54.11
N ARG A 52 -41.75 25.42 -53.27
CA ARG A 52 -42.93 24.57 -53.55
C ARG A 52 -43.09 24.01 -54.97
N GLY A 53 -42.90 22.71 -55.11
CA GLY A 53 -43.53 21.89 -56.15
C GLY A 53 -44.45 20.86 -55.48
N GLU A 54 -45.76 21.04 -55.67
CA GLU A 54 -46.75 19.98 -55.47
C GLU A 54 -46.66 19.01 -56.66
N GLY A 55 -46.59 17.72 -56.36
CA GLY A 55 -46.69 16.63 -57.33
C GLY A 55 -47.29 15.43 -56.63
N THR A 56 -48.51 15.08 -57.03
CA THR A 56 -49.32 13.98 -56.49
C THR A 56 -48.80 12.60 -56.87
N LEU A 57 -49.21 11.64 -56.03
CA LEU A 57 -48.97 10.21 -55.97
C LEU A 57 -49.02 9.43 -57.31
N THR A 58 -48.43 8.23 -57.25
CA THR A 58 -48.49 7.05 -58.15
C THR A 58 -47.42 6.94 -59.25
N ASP A 59 -46.28 6.34 -58.91
CA ASP A 59 -45.60 5.28 -59.72
C ASP A 59 -44.16 5.00 -59.24
N SER A 60 -44.01 4.52 -58.00
CA SER A 60 -42.74 3.88 -57.56
C SER A 60 -42.95 2.75 -56.55
N LEU A 61 -44.13 2.10 -56.56
CA LEU A 61 -44.47 0.99 -55.65
C LEU A 61 -44.21 -0.41 -56.24
N ALA A 62 -43.38 -0.55 -57.29
CA ALA A 62 -43.25 -1.82 -58.01
C ALA A 62 -41.83 -2.40 -58.10
N ALA A 63 -40.81 -1.83 -57.45
CA ALA A 63 -39.47 -2.40 -57.51
C ALA A 63 -38.63 -2.10 -56.26
N THR A 64 -38.86 -2.85 -55.19
CA THR A 64 -37.86 -3.30 -54.17
C THR A 64 -38.57 -3.98 -53.01
N LYS A 65 -39.26 -5.09 -53.33
CA LYS A 65 -39.84 -5.98 -52.31
C LYS A 65 -38.89 -7.17 -52.10
N SER A 66 -37.67 -6.91 -51.63
CA SER A 66 -36.77 -7.96 -51.11
C SER A 66 -35.62 -7.52 -50.18
N THR A 67 -35.48 -6.26 -49.78
CA THR A 67 -34.39 -5.81 -48.87
C THR A 67 -34.83 -4.92 -47.69
N LEU A 68 -36.13 -4.80 -47.40
CA LEU A 68 -36.67 -3.80 -46.46
C LEU A 68 -36.61 -4.14 -44.97
N ASN A 69 -36.17 -5.33 -44.56
CA ASN A 69 -36.21 -5.70 -43.15
C ASN A 69 -34.94 -5.33 -42.36
N ASP A 70 -33.79 -5.17 -43.02
CA ASP A 70 -32.52 -4.93 -42.34
C ASP A 70 -32.23 -3.43 -42.16
N GLU A 71 -32.55 -2.58 -43.15
CA GLU A 71 -32.34 -1.12 -43.07
C GLU A 71 -33.31 -0.42 -42.09
N GLU A 72 -34.60 -0.79 -42.06
CA GLU A 72 -35.55 -0.21 -41.09
C GLU A 72 -35.21 -0.62 -39.65
N ARG A 73 -34.70 -1.84 -39.43
CA ARG A 73 -34.20 -2.28 -38.13
C ARG A 73 -32.97 -1.48 -37.70
N ASP A 74 -32.07 -1.17 -38.63
CA ASP A 74 -30.87 -0.39 -38.35
C ASP A 74 -31.20 1.08 -38.04
N VAL A 75 -32.09 1.72 -38.82
CA VAL A 75 -32.56 3.10 -38.54
C VAL A 75 -33.31 3.18 -37.20
N ALA A 76 -34.18 2.21 -36.90
CA ALA A 76 -34.88 2.16 -35.61
C ALA A 76 -33.91 1.94 -34.44
N GLN A 77 -32.85 1.14 -34.64
CA GLN A 77 -31.79 0.92 -33.66
C GLN A 77 -30.97 2.20 -33.42
N VAL A 78 -30.58 2.90 -34.48
CA VAL A 78 -29.87 4.19 -34.41
C VAL A 78 -30.72 5.25 -33.69
N ALA A 79 -32.01 5.37 -34.03
CA ALA A 79 -32.93 6.29 -33.37
C ALA A 79 -33.10 5.98 -31.87
N LYS A 80 -33.18 4.70 -31.50
CA LYS A 80 -33.25 4.25 -30.10
C LYS A 80 -31.97 4.59 -29.32
N VAL A 81 -30.80 4.39 -29.93
CA VAL A 81 -29.50 4.78 -29.34
C VAL A 81 -29.43 6.30 -29.15
N ALA A 82 -29.83 7.09 -30.14
CA ALA A 82 -29.86 8.55 -30.06
C ALA A 82 -30.79 9.05 -28.95
N ALA A 83 -32.02 8.51 -28.86
CA ALA A 83 -32.96 8.86 -27.80
C ALA A 83 -32.43 8.51 -26.40
N SER A 84 -31.77 7.36 -26.25
CA SER A 84 -31.12 6.96 -24.99
C SER A 84 -30.01 7.94 -24.58
N ALA A 85 -29.18 8.35 -25.55
CA ALA A 85 -28.13 9.33 -25.32
C ALA A 85 -28.67 10.71 -24.91
N MET A 86 -29.76 11.17 -25.53
CA MET A 86 -30.44 12.42 -25.15
C MET A 86 -31.00 12.36 -23.72
N LYS A 87 -31.65 11.25 -23.34
CA LYS A 87 -32.13 11.05 -21.96
C LYS A 87 -30.99 11.06 -20.94
N ALA A 88 -29.87 10.42 -21.25
CA ALA A 88 -28.68 10.42 -20.38
C ALA A 88 -28.09 11.84 -20.22
N LYS A 89 -27.99 12.60 -21.32
CA LYS A 89 -27.52 14.00 -21.32
C LYS A 89 -28.44 14.90 -20.49
N ALA A 90 -29.76 14.77 -20.64
CA ALA A 90 -30.74 15.50 -19.85
C ALA A 90 -30.61 15.20 -18.35
N LYS A 91 -30.47 13.92 -17.98
CA LYS A 91 -30.28 13.50 -16.57
C LYS A 91 -29.03 14.12 -15.96
N ILE A 92 -27.89 14.12 -16.66
CA ILE A 92 -26.63 14.74 -16.22
C ILE A 92 -26.81 16.24 -15.98
N ASN A 93 -27.43 16.96 -16.92
CA ASN A 93 -27.65 18.40 -16.80
C ASN A 93 -28.59 18.73 -15.62
N ILE A 94 -29.66 17.96 -15.42
CA ILE A 94 -30.57 18.15 -14.28
C ILE A 94 -29.83 17.97 -12.95
N MET A 95 -28.98 16.94 -12.82
CA MET A 95 -28.18 16.75 -11.60
C MET A 95 -27.23 17.92 -11.34
N LEU A 96 -26.63 18.47 -12.40
CA LEU A 96 -25.69 19.59 -12.32
C LEU A 96 -26.38 20.91 -11.96
N VAL A 97 -27.58 21.15 -12.51
CA VAL A 97 -28.43 22.31 -12.16
C VAL A 97 -28.88 22.21 -10.71
N ARG A 98 -29.25 21.01 -10.25
CA ARG A 98 -29.64 20.76 -8.86
C ARG A 98 -28.46 20.70 -7.87
N GLY A 99 -27.23 20.94 -8.32
CA GLY A 99 -26.05 20.99 -7.46
C GLY A 99 -25.72 19.68 -6.74
N PHE A 100 -25.98 18.53 -7.35
CA PHE A 100 -25.70 17.24 -6.71
C PHE A 100 -24.19 17.10 -6.45
N SER A 101 -23.77 16.70 -5.25
CA SER A 101 -22.36 16.36 -5.05
C SER A 101 -21.96 15.14 -5.89
N PRO A 102 -20.67 14.95 -6.21
CA PRO A 102 -20.19 13.74 -6.87
C PRO A 102 -20.67 12.45 -6.20
N ALA A 103 -20.63 12.38 -4.88
CA ALA A 103 -21.15 11.23 -4.11
C ALA A 103 -22.65 11.01 -4.34
N LYS A 104 -23.46 12.08 -4.32
CA LYS A 104 -24.91 11.99 -4.57
C LYS A 104 -25.23 11.58 -6.01
N ALA A 105 -24.45 12.06 -6.98
CA ALA A 105 -24.60 11.68 -8.38
C ALA A 105 -24.21 10.22 -8.63
N LEU A 106 -23.15 9.73 -7.98
CA LEU A 106 -22.70 8.34 -8.02
C LEU A 106 -23.80 7.39 -7.52
N SER A 107 -24.42 7.72 -6.38
CA SER A 107 -25.61 7.01 -5.87
C SER A 107 -26.79 7.05 -6.84
N LYS A 108 -27.14 8.22 -7.40
CA LYS A 108 -28.30 8.37 -8.31
C LYS A 108 -28.13 7.71 -9.67
N LEU A 109 -26.89 7.50 -10.08
CA LEU A 109 -26.52 6.75 -11.28
C LEU A 109 -26.26 5.27 -10.99
N SER A 110 -26.34 4.85 -9.73
CA SER A 110 -26.08 3.49 -9.27
C SER A 110 -24.72 2.98 -9.76
N VAL A 111 -23.69 3.84 -9.66
CA VAL A 111 -22.31 3.51 -10.05
C VAL A 111 -21.58 3.03 -8.81
N THR A 112 -21.19 1.77 -8.81
CA THR A 112 -20.42 1.08 -7.78
C THR A 112 -19.11 0.49 -8.30
N SER A 113 -19.00 0.35 -9.63
CA SER A 113 -17.89 -0.23 -10.37
C SER A 113 -17.59 0.62 -11.61
N LEU A 114 -16.35 0.60 -12.08
CA LEU A 114 -15.93 1.30 -13.30
C LEU A 114 -16.45 0.56 -14.55
N LYS A 115 -16.81 -0.72 -14.41
CA LYS A 115 -17.47 -1.51 -15.45
C LYS A 115 -18.97 -1.22 -15.58
N ASP A 116 -19.55 -0.44 -14.66
CA ASP A 116 -20.98 -0.15 -14.72
C ASP A 116 -21.33 0.64 -15.98
N LYS A 117 -22.43 0.27 -16.64
CA LYS A 117 -22.93 0.96 -17.85
C LYS A 117 -23.10 2.48 -17.68
N ASN A 118 -23.29 2.94 -16.43
CA ASN A 118 -23.47 4.34 -16.08
C ASN A 118 -22.17 5.06 -15.67
N PHE A 119 -21.03 4.37 -15.54
CA PHE A 119 -19.77 4.98 -15.14
C PHE A 119 -19.34 6.08 -16.11
N ASN A 120 -19.43 5.85 -17.44
CA ASN A 120 -19.11 6.88 -18.44
C ASN A 120 -20.02 8.12 -18.33
N ASN A 121 -21.28 7.94 -17.96
CA ASN A 121 -22.20 9.05 -17.70
C ASN A 121 -21.80 9.80 -16.43
N PHE A 122 -21.36 9.09 -15.40
CA PHE A 122 -20.82 9.68 -14.18
C PHE A 122 -19.50 10.44 -14.42
N ALA A 123 -18.57 9.89 -15.20
CA ALA A 123 -17.31 10.57 -15.53
C ALA A 123 -17.55 11.89 -16.27
N ARG A 124 -18.48 11.90 -17.24
CA ARG A 124 -18.92 13.13 -17.94
C ARG A 124 -19.58 14.12 -16.98
N TYR A 125 -20.40 13.63 -16.05
CA TYR A 125 -20.99 14.46 -15.00
C TYR A 125 -19.90 15.09 -14.12
N TYR A 126 -18.92 14.30 -13.68
CA TYR A 126 -17.85 14.72 -12.79
C TYR A 126 -16.99 15.83 -13.40
N ALA A 127 -16.57 15.67 -14.66
CA ALA A 127 -15.81 16.68 -15.39
C ALA A 127 -16.59 18.02 -15.48
N LYS A 128 -17.90 17.96 -15.77
CA LYS A 128 -18.75 19.15 -15.79
C LYS A 128 -18.94 19.77 -14.41
N TYR A 129 -19.00 18.94 -13.37
CA TYR A 129 -19.12 19.40 -11.99
C TYR A 129 -17.87 20.19 -11.58
N LEU A 130 -16.67 19.66 -11.84
CA LEU A 130 -15.41 20.37 -11.55
C LEU A 130 -15.28 21.68 -12.33
N ALA A 131 -15.70 21.71 -13.60
CA ALA A 131 -15.69 22.93 -14.41
C ALA A 131 -16.69 24.00 -13.91
N LYS A 132 -17.82 23.57 -13.34
CA LYS A 132 -18.85 24.48 -12.81
C LYS A 132 -18.53 24.99 -11.40
N TYR A 133 -17.82 24.20 -10.60
CA TYR A 133 -17.49 24.51 -9.20
C TYR A 133 -15.97 24.42 -8.94
N PRO A 134 -15.15 25.26 -9.59
CA PRO A 134 -13.69 25.20 -9.46
C PRO A 134 -13.20 25.41 -8.02
N GLU A 135 -13.91 26.22 -7.24
CA GLU A 135 -13.60 26.49 -5.83
C GLU A 135 -13.70 25.24 -4.94
N LYS A 136 -14.47 24.22 -5.36
CA LYS A 136 -14.62 22.95 -4.65
C LYS A 136 -13.64 21.88 -5.15
N ALA A 137 -13.01 22.09 -6.30
CA ALA A 137 -12.18 21.09 -6.96
C ALA A 137 -10.97 20.69 -6.11
N SER A 138 -10.40 21.62 -5.33
CA SER A 138 -9.27 21.35 -4.43
C SER A 138 -9.59 20.34 -3.32
N SER A 139 -10.87 20.25 -2.91
CA SER A 139 -11.34 19.35 -1.85
C SER A 139 -11.85 18.00 -2.38
N LEU A 140 -11.90 17.83 -3.70
CA LEU A 140 -12.47 16.66 -4.35
C LEU A 140 -11.40 15.76 -4.97
N PRO A 141 -11.69 14.46 -5.18
CA PRO A 141 -10.77 13.57 -5.86
C PRO A 141 -10.40 14.07 -7.27
N ALA A 142 -9.17 13.86 -7.72
CA ALA A 142 -8.72 14.42 -9.00
C ALA A 142 -9.51 13.86 -10.20
N THR A 143 -9.93 12.60 -10.14
CA THR A 143 -10.61 11.91 -11.24
C THR A 143 -11.92 11.26 -10.80
N ALA A 144 -12.80 10.96 -11.76
CA ALA A 144 -14.03 10.22 -11.50
C ALA A 144 -13.76 8.78 -11.00
N GLU A 145 -12.64 8.20 -11.41
CA GLU A 145 -12.18 6.89 -10.93
C GLU A 145 -11.83 6.97 -9.44
N ASP A 146 -11.11 8.01 -9.01
CA ASP A 146 -10.75 8.20 -7.60
C ASP A 146 -12.00 8.29 -6.69
N VAL A 147 -13.10 8.89 -7.17
CA VAL A 147 -14.36 8.97 -6.41
C VAL A 147 -14.95 7.58 -6.13
N VAL A 148 -14.72 6.61 -7.02
CA VAL A 148 -15.19 5.22 -6.87
C VAL A 148 -14.19 4.39 -6.08
N VAL A 149 -12.88 4.52 -6.38
CA VAL A 149 -11.84 3.62 -5.89
C VAL A 149 -11.36 3.97 -4.49
N LEU A 150 -11.16 5.26 -4.15
CA LEU A 150 -10.62 5.64 -2.84
C LEU A 150 -11.49 5.19 -1.66
N PRO A 151 -12.84 5.30 -1.70
CA PRO A 151 -13.68 4.75 -0.65
C PRO A 151 -13.55 3.22 -0.53
N LYS A 152 -13.41 2.50 -1.65
CA LYS A 152 -13.20 1.04 -1.65
C LYS A 152 -11.87 0.65 -1.03
N LEU A 153 -10.80 1.39 -1.28
CA LEU A 153 -9.51 1.15 -0.60
C LEU A 153 -9.66 1.27 0.92
N THR A 154 -10.40 2.28 1.38
CA THR A 154 -10.67 2.49 2.82
C THR A 154 -11.50 1.34 3.40
N GLU A 155 -12.54 0.90 2.68
CA GLU A 155 -13.36 -0.26 3.05
C GLU A 155 -12.52 -1.53 3.15
N TRP A 156 -11.68 -1.81 2.15
CA TRP A 156 -10.81 -2.98 2.09
C TRP A 156 -9.72 -2.97 3.16
N LEU A 157 -9.21 -1.79 3.54
CA LEU A 157 -8.34 -1.62 4.70
C LEU A 157 -9.08 -2.02 5.98
N GLY A 158 -10.32 -1.55 6.16
CA GLY A 158 -11.17 -1.92 7.31
C GLY A 158 -11.47 -3.42 7.38
N GLN A 159 -11.63 -4.07 6.23
CA GLN A 159 -11.78 -5.52 6.08
C GLN A 159 -10.46 -6.30 6.16
N ARG A 160 -9.32 -5.59 6.25
CA ARG A 160 -7.96 -6.16 6.34
C ARG A 160 -7.63 -7.08 5.16
N LEU A 161 -8.02 -6.68 3.94
CA LEU A 161 -7.66 -7.44 2.74
C LEU A 161 -6.14 -7.45 2.53
N ARG A 162 -5.61 -8.57 2.04
CA ARG A 162 -4.21 -8.63 1.62
C ARG A 162 -3.99 -7.84 0.33
N PRO A 163 -2.78 -7.29 0.10
CA PRO A 163 -2.46 -6.56 -1.12
C PRO A 163 -2.78 -7.32 -2.42
N SER A 164 -2.57 -8.64 -2.49
CA SER A 164 -2.99 -9.48 -3.62
C SER A 164 -4.50 -9.50 -3.83
N GLN A 165 -5.28 -9.62 -2.75
CA GLN A 165 -6.74 -9.57 -2.81
C GLN A 165 -7.23 -8.20 -3.29
N VAL A 166 -6.59 -7.12 -2.84
CA VAL A 166 -6.89 -5.76 -3.33
C VAL A 166 -6.52 -5.61 -4.80
N LYS A 167 -5.39 -6.18 -5.24
CA LYS A 167 -4.99 -6.16 -6.65
C LYS A 167 -6.04 -6.82 -7.55
N GLU A 168 -6.58 -7.97 -7.13
CA GLU A 168 -7.66 -8.63 -7.88
C GLU A 168 -8.97 -7.83 -7.80
N ALA A 169 -9.34 -7.34 -6.61
CA ALA A 169 -10.55 -6.53 -6.44
C ALA A 169 -10.52 -5.24 -7.30
N LEU A 170 -9.35 -4.61 -7.47
CA LEU A 170 -9.15 -3.47 -8.36
C LEU A 170 -9.41 -3.84 -9.83
N LYS A 171 -8.95 -5.00 -10.30
CA LYS A 171 -9.24 -5.49 -11.65
C LYS A 171 -10.73 -5.83 -11.82
N ASP A 172 -11.34 -6.40 -10.78
CA ASP A 172 -12.75 -6.78 -10.80
C ASP A 172 -13.67 -5.57 -10.96
N ILE A 173 -13.35 -4.46 -10.29
CA ILE A 173 -14.08 -3.19 -10.48
C ILE A 173 -13.71 -2.46 -11.78
N GLY A 174 -12.74 -2.94 -12.55
CA GLY A 174 -12.34 -2.38 -13.84
C GLY A 174 -11.35 -1.23 -13.78
N SER A 175 -10.54 -1.15 -12.73
CA SER A 175 -9.51 -0.12 -12.58
C SER A 175 -8.47 -0.26 -13.70
N THR A 176 -8.20 0.82 -14.42
CA THR A 176 -7.13 0.84 -15.44
C THR A 176 -5.78 1.16 -14.81
N ASN A 177 -5.76 1.74 -13.60
CA ASN A 177 -4.55 2.14 -12.89
C ASN A 177 -4.33 1.34 -11.59
N VAL A 178 -4.30 0.01 -11.69
CA VAL A 178 -4.17 -0.89 -10.53
C VAL A 178 -2.93 -0.57 -9.69
N ASN A 179 -1.79 -0.26 -10.32
CA ASN A 179 -0.54 0.02 -9.62
C ASN A 179 -0.62 1.28 -8.74
N LYS A 180 -1.23 2.37 -9.25
CA LYS A 180 -1.45 3.60 -8.46
C LYS A 180 -2.24 3.30 -7.18
N TYR A 181 -3.38 2.63 -7.31
CA TYR A 181 -4.25 2.37 -6.16
C TYR A 181 -3.68 1.34 -5.20
N LEU A 182 -2.95 0.34 -5.71
CA LEU A 182 -2.25 -0.62 -4.86
C LEU A 182 -1.13 0.06 -4.06
N GLN A 183 -0.40 1.02 -4.65
CA GLN A 183 0.59 1.81 -3.92
C GLN A 183 -0.06 2.69 -2.84
N LEU A 184 -1.21 3.31 -3.12
CA LEU A 184 -1.96 4.06 -2.12
C LEU A 184 -2.41 3.16 -0.97
N TYR A 185 -2.94 1.98 -1.27
CA TYR A 185 -3.35 1.00 -0.27
C TYR A 185 -2.18 0.58 0.64
N ARG A 186 -0.99 0.37 0.06
CA ARG A 186 0.21 -0.07 0.78
C ARG A 186 0.77 0.93 1.79
N LYS A 187 0.37 2.20 1.73
CA LYS A 187 0.82 3.20 2.72
C LYS A 187 0.39 2.85 4.13
N ASP A 188 -0.83 2.34 4.27
CA ASP A 188 -1.45 2.08 5.57
C ASP A 188 -1.69 0.58 5.82
N SER A 189 -1.67 -0.26 4.77
CA SER A 189 -2.01 -1.68 4.90
C SER A 189 -1.10 -2.43 5.86
N ASP A 190 0.20 -2.17 5.82
CA ASP A 190 1.15 -2.97 6.59
C ASP A 190 0.93 -2.80 8.09
N ASP A 191 0.70 -1.57 8.57
CA ASP A 191 0.45 -1.32 9.99
C ASP A 191 -0.93 -1.90 10.40
N VAL A 192 -1.95 -1.79 9.54
CA VAL A 192 -3.30 -2.34 9.78
C VAL A 192 -3.29 -3.88 9.85
N LEU A 193 -2.48 -4.53 9.01
CA LEU A 193 -2.38 -6.00 8.94
C LEU A 193 -1.46 -6.57 10.02
N ALA A 194 -0.29 -5.97 10.22
CA ALA A 194 0.76 -6.53 11.07
C ALA A 194 0.53 -6.26 12.56
N LEU A 195 0.24 -5.01 12.98
CA LEU A 195 0.29 -4.64 14.41
C LEU A 195 -0.66 -5.45 15.30
N PRO A 196 -1.93 -5.69 14.92
CA PRO A 196 -2.82 -6.52 15.73
C PRO A 196 -2.30 -7.97 15.86
N LYS A 197 -1.69 -8.49 14.79
CA LYS A 197 -1.16 -9.87 14.73
C LYS A 197 0.13 -10.03 15.52
N LEU A 198 1.02 -9.04 15.49
CA LEU A 198 2.24 -9.07 16.32
C LEU A 198 1.90 -9.19 17.80
N THR A 199 0.91 -8.43 18.27
CA THR A 199 0.46 -8.49 19.67
C THR A 199 -0.07 -9.89 20.02
N GLU A 200 -0.92 -10.45 19.15
CA GLU A 200 -1.46 -11.81 19.30
C GLU A 200 -0.35 -12.86 19.35
N TRP A 201 0.61 -12.79 18.42
CA TRP A 201 1.71 -13.76 18.33
C TRP A 201 2.70 -13.65 19.48
N ALA A 202 2.90 -12.45 20.03
CA ALA A 202 3.74 -12.23 21.21
C ALA A 202 3.13 -12.90 22.45
N GLN A 203 1.82 -12.76 22.65
CA GLN A 203 1.08 -13.44 23.72
C GLN A 203 1.13 -14.97 23.57
N GLN A 204 1.05 -15.46 22.33
CA GLN A 204 1.21 -16.88 22.01
C GLN A 204 2.67 -17.37 22.08
N LYS A 205 3.61 -16.50 22.45
CA LYS A 205 5.05 -16.79 22.55
C LYS A 205 5.60 -17.43 21.27
N ARG A 206 5.15 -16.96 20.10
CA ARG A 206 5.55 -17.55 18.82
C ARG A 206 7.05 -17.31 18.55
N PRO A 207 7.78 -18.31 18.03
CA PRO A 207 9.18 -18.11 17.67
C PRO A 207 9.35 -17.02 16.59
N PRO A 208 10.39 -16.17 16.67
CA PRO A 208 10.63 -15.11 15.68
C PRO A 208 10.69 -15.61 14.23
N SER A 209 11.28 -16.78 13.99
CA SER A 209 11.34 -17.39 12.66
C SER A 209 9.97 -17.72 12.08
N GLN A 210 9.01 -18.12 12.92
CA GLN A 210 7.64 -18.39 12.49
C GLN A 210 6.91 -17.08 12.19
N VAL A 211 7.15 -16.04 13.00
CA VAL A 211 6.54 -14.71 12.78
C VAL A 211 7.02 -14.08 11.47
N ASN A 212 8.29 -14.22 11.11
CA ASN A 212 8.81 -13.78 9.80
C ASN A 212 8.00 -14.40 8.64
N ILE A 213 7.79 -15.72 8.66
CA ILE A 213 6.99 -16.43 7.63
C ILE A 213 5.57 -15.86 7.58
N LEU A 214 4.93 -15.67 8.73
CA LEU A 214 3.56 -15.16 8.78
C LEU A 214 3.43 -13.71 8.31
N LEU A 215 4.43 -12.85 8.55
CA LEU A 215 4.47 -11.50 8.01
C LEU A 215 4.59 -11.52 6.47
N LYS A 216 5.38 -12.44 5.92
CA LYS A 216 5.48 -12.65 4.47
C LYS A 216 4.17 -13.16 3.87
N ASP A 217 3.47 -14.06 4.56
CA ASP A 217 2.15 -14.56 4.15
C ASP A 217 1.05 -13.47 4.15
N LEU A 218 1.24 -12.43 4.97
CA LEU A 218 0.42 -11.21 4.98
C LEU A 218 0.85 -10.19 3.90
N GLU A 219 1.91 -10.48 3.15
CA GLU A 219 2.47 -9.63 2.08
C GLU A 219 2.93 -8.24 2.57
N ILE A 220 3.44 -8.20 3.80
CA ILE A 220 4.06 -7.03 4.42
C ILE A 220 5.32 -6.66 3.63
N ALA A 221 5.43 -5.39 3.25
CA ALA A 221 6.54 -4.93 2.42
C ALA A 221 7.84 -4.81 3.22
N ASP A 222 7.76 -4.25 4.44
CA ASP A 222 8.91 -4.02 5.31
C ASP A 222 8.90 -4.98 6.50
N VAL A 223 9.18 -6.26 6.24
CA VAL A 223 9.19 -7.31 7.27
C VAL A 223 10.16 -6.97 8.41
N SER A 224 11.33 -6.42 8.09
CA SER A 224 12.36 -6.03 9.06
C SER A 224 11.84 -5.02 10.08
N LYS A 225 11.11 -3.97 9.65
CA LYS A 225 10.47 -3.00 10.55
C LYS A 225 9.53 -3.69 11.55
N TYR A 226 8.71 -4.62 11.11
CA TYR A 226 7.74 -5.30 11.98
C TYR A 226 8.36 -6.40 12.84
N MET A 227 9.42 -7.07 12.36
CA MET A 227 10.21 -7.98 13.17
C MET A 227 10.93 -7.23 14.30
N ALA A 228 11.44 -6.02 14.05
CA ALA A 228 12.00 -5.18 15.11
C ALA A 228 10.95 -4.85 16.19
N LYS A 229 9.76 -4.36 15.78
CA LYS A 229 8.64 -4.11 16.70
C LYS A 229 8.25 -5.36 17.51
N TYR A 230 8.23 -6.53 16.85
CA TYR A 230 7.90 -7.80 17.50
C TYR A 230 8.92 -8.18 18.58
N MET A 231 10.21 -8.06 18.26
CA MET A 231 11.28 -8.38 19.19
C MET A 231 11.29 -7.44 20.39
N GLU A 232 11.06 -6.14 20.17
CA GLU A 232 10.97 -5.12 21.21
C GLU A 232 9.76 -5.29 22.14
N ALA A 233 8.67 -5.89 21.65
CA ALA A 233 7.47 -6.17 22.44
C ALA A 233 7.63 -7.34 23.44
N GLY A 234 8.86 -7.78 23.73
CA GLY A 234 9.17 -8.83 24.70
C GLY A 234 9.33 -10.24 24.12
N ALA A 235 9.13 -10.42 22.81
CA ALA A 235 9.37 -11.70 22.17
C ALA A 235 10.85 -12.11 22.21
N ALA A 236 11.77 -11.13 22.19
CA ALA A 236 13.20 -11.36 22.34
C ALA A 236 13.53 -12.05 23.67
N THR A 237 13.03 -11.51 24.79
CA THR A 237 13.27 -12.06 26.13
C THR A 237 12.76 -13.50 26.23
N THR A 238 11.53 -13.74 25.77
CA THR A 238 10.94 -15.10 25.79
C THR A 238 11.74 -16.09 24.93
N ALA A 239 12.21 -15.65 23.76
CA ALA A 239 13.02 -16.48 22.89
C ALA A 239 14.39 -16.80 23.50
N ILE A 240 15.05 -15.80 24.08
CA ILE A 240 16.35 -15.90 24.75
C ILE A 240 16.27 -16.88 25.92
N GLU A 241 15.30 -16.72 26.82
CA GLU A 241 15.09 -17.64 27.95
C GLU A 241 14.95 -19.09 27.48
N LYS A 242 14.18 -19.31 26.41
CA LYS A 242 13.98 -20.63 25.83
C LYS A 242 15.26 -21.18 25.20
N TRP A 243 16.03 -20.36 24.50
CA TRP A 243 17.30 -20.79 23.90
C TRP A 243 18.36 -21.13 24.93
N THR A 244 18.47 -20.33 26.00
CA THR A 244 19.36 -20.62 27.13
C THR A 244 18.95 -21.91 27.83
N SER A 245 17.65 -22.11 28.10
CA SER A 245 17.13 -23.32 28.73
C SER A 245 17.39 -24.58 27.90
N ASN A 246 17.29 -24.44 26.57
CA ASN A 246 17.58 -25.51 25.62
C ASN A 246 19.08 -25.65 25.31
N LYS A 247 19.95 -24.89 25.98
CA LYS A 247 21.41 -24.93 25.84
C LYS A 247 21.90 -24.73 24.39
N LEU A 248 21.26 -23.83 23.64
CA LEU A 248 21.71 -23.53 22.28
C LEU A 248 23.08 -22.85 22.29
N LEU A 249 23.90 -23.10 21.27
CA LEU A 249 25.18 -22.43 21.12
C LEU A 249 25.01 -21.04 20.45
N PRO A 250 25.92 -20.08 20.70
CA PRO A 250 25.84 -18.74 20.11
C PRO A 250 25.66 -18.73 18.59
N LYS A 251 26.32 -19.68 17.89
CA LYS A 251 26.18 -19.84 16.43
C LYS A 251 24.75 -20.17 16.02
N GLU A 252 24.07 -21.05 16.76
CA GLU A 252 22.72 -21.49 16.46
C GLU A 252 21.70 -20.38 16.72
N VAL A 253 21.90 -19.62 17.81
CA VAL A 253 21.09 -18.45 18.13
C VAL A 253 21.24 -17.37 17.05
N ALA A 254 22.48 -17.03 16.68
CA ALA A 254 22.74 -16.07 15.62
C ALA A 254 22.10 -16.50 14.28
N GLN A 255 22.17 -17.78 13.95
CA GLN A 255 21.51 -18.31 12.76
C GLN A 255 19.97 -18.14 12.83
N LYS A 256 19.36 -18.44 13.98
CA LYS A 256 17.91 -18.25 14.17
C LYS A 256 17.48 -16.78 14.05
N LEU A 257 18.25 -15.85 14.61
CA LEU A 257 18.00 -14.41 14.50
C LEU A 257 18.12 -13.93 13.04
N LYS A 258 19.18 -14.37 12.33
CA LYS A 258 19.38 -14.06 10.90
C LYS A 258 18.27 -14.64 10.03
N SER A 259 17.87 -15.89 10.25
CA SER A 259 16.75 -16.51 9.54
C SER A 259 15.41 -15.84 9.83
N ALA A 260 15.28 -15.18 10.97
CA ALA A 260 14.11 -14.38 11.32
C ALA A 260 14.18 -12.94 10.78
N GLU A 261 15.21 -12.57 10.02
CA GLU A 261 15.42 -11.22 9.47
C GLU A 261 15.38 -10.13 10.55
N VAL A 262 15.88 -10.46 11.75
CA VAL A 262 16.02 -9.49 12.83
C VAL A 262 17.13 -8.51 12.44
N SER A 263 16.81 -7.21 12.42
CA SER A 263 17.73 -6.16 11.96
C SER A 263 18.96 -5.99 12.83
N ASP A 264 18.81 -6.11 14.15
CA ASP A 264 19.88 -5.88 15.12
C ASP A 264 20.30 -7.19 15.81
N VAL A 265 20.91 -8.09 15.03
CA VAL A 265 21.37 -9.39 15.53
C VAL A 265 22.36 -9.21 16.69
N SER A 266 23.27 -8.24 16.60
CA SER A 266 24.30 -8.02 17.62
C SER A 266 23.72 -7.65 18.97
N LYS A 267 22.72 -6.75 19.03
CA LYS A 267 22.00 -6.42 20.27
C LYS A 267 21.40 -7.66 20.94
N TYR A 268 20.66 -8.48 20.19
CA TYR A 268 20.01 -9.66 20.76
C TYR A 268 20.99 -10.78 21.09
N MET A 269 22.12 -10.87 20.38
CA MET A 269 23.23 -11.75 20.75
C MET A 269 23.90 -11.31 22.06
N GLY A 270 24.06 -10.01 22.29
CA GLY A 270 24.50 -9.47 23.57
C GLY A 270 23.57 -9.90 24.71
N GLN A 271 22.27 -9.65 24.56
CA GLN A 271 21.26 -10.05 25.55
C GLN A 271 21.26 -11.56 25.81
N TYR A 272 21.40 -12.38 24.76
CA TYR A 272 21.51 -13.83 24.87
C TYR A 272 22.72 -14.24 25.72
N MET A 273 23.89 -13.68 25.42
CA MET A 273 25.13 -14.01 26.13
C MET A 273 25.06 -13.62 27.61
N GLU A 274 24.49 -12.46 27.92
CA GLU A 274 24.29 -11.97 29.28
C GLU A 274 23.26 -12.77 30.08
N SER A 275 22.23 -13.29 29.41
CA SER A 275 21.17 -14.10 30.02
C SER A 275 21.58 -15.56 30.31
N GLY A 276 22.87 -15.85 30.35
CA GLY A 276 23.42 -17.18 30.61
C GLY A 276 23.86 -17.97 29.37
N GLY A 277 23.67 -17.43 28.16
CA GLY A 277 24.17 -18.04 26.93
C GLY A 277 25.70 -18.20 26.91
N ALA A 278 26.43 -17.28 27.56
CA ALA A 278 27.88 -17.40 27.74
C ALA A 278 28.24 -18.66 28.54
N ASN A 279 27.54 -18.94 29.63
CA ASN A 279 27.79 -20.12 30.46
C ASN A 279 27.53 -21.41 29.68
N VAL A 280 26.43 -21.48 28.92
CA VAL A 280 26.14 -22.61 28.02
C VAL A 280 27.30 -22.85 27.06
N ALA A 281 27.79 -21.76 26.45
CA ALA A 281 28.86 -21.81 25.48
C ALA A 281 30.21 -22.24 26.10
N PHE A 282 30.56 -21.70 27.28
CA PHE A 282 31.81 -22.02 27.96
C PHE A 282 31.89 -23.48 28.38
N HIS A 283 30.83 -24.04 28.96
CA HIS A 283 30.80 -25.47 29.29
C HIS A 283 31.06 -26.32 28.04
N ASN A 284 30.34 -26.05 26.95
CA ASN A 284 30.55 -26.76 25.70
C ASN A 284 31.99 -26.60 25.18
N TRP A 285 32.59 -25.42 25.26
CA TRP A 285 33.92 -25.17 24.72
C TRP A 285 35.04 -25.79 25.55
N LEU A 286 34.91 -25.77 26.88
CA LEU A 286 35.84 -26.43 27.79
C LEU A 286 35.78 -27.95 27.61
N ASP A 287 34.57 -28.53 27.54
CA ASP A 287 34.37 -29.97 27.32
C ASP A 287 35.02 -30.42 25.99
N ASN A 288 34.94 -29.59 24.96
CA ASN A 288 35.53 -29.85 23.64
C ASN A 288 36.98 -29.35 23.49
N LYS A 289 37.62 -28.87 24.56
CA LYS A 289 38.98 -28.32 24.57
C LYS A 289 39.25 -27.30 23.44
N LEU A 290 38.29 -26.42 23.19
CA LEU A 290 38.36 -25.43 22.12
C LEU A 290 39.41 -24.35 22.41
N LEU A 291 40.25 -24.04 21.42
CA LEU A 291 41.27 -23.01 21.59
C LEU A 291 40.67 -21.59 21.60
N PRO A 292 41.27 -20.65 22.37
CA PRO A 292 40.81 -19.27 22.44
C PRO A 292 40.63 -18.59 21.08
N GLN A 293 41.57 -18.79 20.15
CA GLN A 293 41.50 -18.23 18.79
C GLN A 293 40.28 -18.72 17.99
N HIS A 294 39.89 -19.99 18.15
CA HIS A 294 38.71 -20.54 17.48
C HIS A 294 37.42 -20.02 18.11
N ILE A 295 37.42 -19.77 19.42
CA ILE A 295 36.28 -19.20 20.13
C ILE A 295 36.06 -17.74 19.72
N ALA A 296 37.12 -16.93 19.68
CA ALA A 296 37.03 -15.55 19.22
C ALA A 296 36.44 -15.46 17.79
N LEU A 297 36.84 -16.37 16.89
CA LEU A 297 36.27 -16.45 15.55
C LEU A 297 34.78 -16.87 15.57
N LYS A 298 34.41 -17.86 16.39
CA LYS A 298 33.00 -18.29 16.55
C LYS A 298 32.12 -17.16 17.08
N LEU A 299 32.59 -16.42 18.08
CA LEU A 299 31.89 -15.26 18.65
C LEU A 299 31.73 -14.14 17.62
N LYS A 300 32.79 -13.82 16.86
CA LYS A 300 32.74 -12.84 15.77
C LYS A 300 31.73 -13.23 14.70
N ASN A 301 31.74 -14.48 14.26
CA ASN A 301 30.81 -14.97 13.23
C ASN A 301 29.34 -15.00 13.72
N ALA A 302 29.15 -15.13 15.03
CA ALA A 302 27.85 -15.03 15.67
C ALA A 302 27.44 -13.58 15.99
N GLU A 303 28.24 -12.58 15.62
CA GLU A 303 27.99 -11.15 15.88
C GLU A 303 27.81 -10.82 17.36
N VAL A 304 28.45 -11.60 18.23
CA VAL A 304 28.45 -11.33 19.68
C VAL A 304 29.18 -10.02 19.95
N PRO A 305 28.54 -9.03 20.61
CA PRO A 305 29.22 -7.81 21.04
C PRO A 305 30.21 -8.11 22.17
N ASP A 306 31.16 -7.20 22.41
CA ASP A 306 32.12 -7.29 23.51
C ASP A 306 32.88 -8.63 23.58
N ILE A 307 33.37 -9.13 22.44
CA ILE A 307 34.10 -10.41 22.36
C ILE A 307 35.22 -10.49 23.43
N SER A 308 35.95 -9.40 23.67
CA SER A 308 37.01 -9.34 24.68
C SER A 308 36.52 -9.68 26.09
N LYS A 309 35.33 -9.24 26.48
CA LYS A 309 34.70 -9.54 27.78
C LYS A 309 34.49 -11.06 27.92
N TYR A 310 33.87 -11.68 26.93
CA TYR A 310 33.56 -13.11 26.94
C TYR A 310 34.80 -13.99 26.78
N MET A 311 35.80 -13.52 26.05
CA MET A 311 37.10 -14.18 25.97
C MET A 311 37.84 -14.16 27.31
N GLY A 312 37.80 -13.04 28.03
CA GLY A 312 38.35 -12.97 29.40
C GLY A 312 37.68 -13.98 30.33
N GLN A 313 36.34 -14.00 30.34
CA GLN A 313 35.57 -14.97 31.14
C GLN A 313 35.90 -16.44 30.78
N TYR A 314 36.06 -16.75 29.49
CA TYR A 314 36.47 -18.09 29.06
C TYR A 314 37.88 -18.47 29.57
N MET A 315 38.82 -17.53 29.50
CA MET A 315 40.20 -17.75 29.97
C MET A 315 40.22 -18.06 31.47
N ASP A 316 39.45 -17.30 32.25
CA ASP A 316 39.31 -17.46 33.70
C ASP A 316 38.61 -18.78 34.07
N ALA A 317 37.65 -19.24 33.25
CA ALA A 317 36.91 -20.47 33.46
C ALA A 317 37.69 -21.76 33.13
N GLY A 318 38.96 -21.66 32.72
CA GLY A 318 39.82 -22.81 32.40
C GLY A 318 40.39 -22.81 30.99
N GLY A 319 40.00 -21.86 30.14
CA GLY A 319 40.55 -21.69 28.79
C GLY A 319 42.07 -21.46 28.76
N ALA A 320 42.61 -20.80 29.80
CA ALA A 320 44.05 -20.59 29.95
C ALA A 320 44.83 -21.91 30.08
N ALA A 321 44.29 -22.88 30.84
CA ALA A 321 44.91 -24.19 31.00
C ALA A 321 44.97 -24.96 29.68
N ILE A 322 43.87 -24.95 28.91
CA ILE A 322 43.81 -25.58 27.57
C ILE A 322 44.84 -24.97 26.61
N ALA A 323 45.00 -23.64 26.64
CA ALA A 323 45.99 -22.96 25.81
C ALA A 323 47.44 -23.35 26.18
N LEU A 324 47.74 -23.42 27.48
CA LEU A 324 49.04 -23.84 28.00
C LEU A 324 49.36 -25.30 27.69
N GLU A 325 48.41 -26.22 27.89
CA GLU A 325 48.56 -27.64 27.55
C GLU A 325 48.98 -27.82 26.08
N LYS A 326 48.34 -27.07 25.18
CA LYS A 326 48.65 -27.14 23.75
C LYS A 326 50.00 -26.52 23.41
N TRP A 327 50.42 -25.46 24.09
CA TRP A 327 51.72 -24.84 23.87
C TRP A 327 52.88 -25.70 24.37
N ILE A 328 52.71 -26.36 25.53
CA ILE A 328 53.70 -27.29 26.09
C ILE A 328 53.83 -28.56 25.24
N GLY A 329 52.75 -29.00 24.58
CA GLY A 329 52.75 -30.16 23.68
C GLY A 329 53.35 -29.94 22.29
N LEU A 330 53.79 -28.73 21.95
CA LEU A 330 54.46 -28.45 20.67
C LEU A 330 55.97 -28.74 20.77
N PRO A 331 56.59 -29.42 19.77
CA PRO A 331 58.03 -29.59 19.75
C PRO A 331 58.70 -28.21 19.72
N ARG A 332 59.66 -27.98 20.64
CA ARG A 332 60.40 -26.72 20.67
C ARG A 332 61.18 -26.59 19.36
N PRO A 333 61.16 -25.41 18.70
CA PRO A 333 62.04 -25.18 17.57
C PRO A 333 63.48 -25.27 18.07
N GLY A 334 64.21 -26.25 17.54
CA GLY A 334 65.66 -26.41 17.72
C GLY A 334 66.43 -25.53 16.77
#